data_AF-A0A2T2QV17-F1
#
_entry.id   AF-A0A2T2QV17-F1
#
_cell.length_a   1.000
_cell.length_b   1.000
_cell.length_c   1.000
_cell.angle_alpha   90.00
_cell.angle_beta   90.00
_cell.angle_gamma   90.00
#
_symmetry.space_group_name_H-M   'P 1'
#
loop_
_entity.id
_entity.type
_entity.pdbx_description
1 polymer ?
#
loop_
_entity_poly.entity_id
_entity_poly.type
_entity_poly.pdbx_seq_one_letter_code
_entity_poly.pdbx_strand_id
1 'polypeptide(L)'
;MSDNPENSMSNDRETPPDEQLEETYSDPHTPDETDGAVQQPLEQAPNELDQEFQRIATYLGSLMERGVLQGNPEEYGQEYLQALEDMNRVTDIETRVQGGQELTIQDIYFLREYGGEIQSLDSQKDPRISELLQDRDPEADIEMMLENFDHNQLARDMIYNAAPDVIAQNMDKFLQSEVDQFQLAQDLIDSGGDNMKILADNLDEFPEGAVDHTQLARGLLEFGSKGENILVENLDKFLQSEVDQVQLARALIDYGQTGRKILAENLDKFLQSEIDHVQLARDLRDSGGDGMEILANNLDKFQYGAVDHAELAQHLMNDGKSGRKILARNLDKFQSDAVDYAQFAQDLMNDGFLGREALVNNVDKFPPEAVDHAQLAQDLMDNGMKCRIAENLDKFPDGTIDHAELARDLMIIDADSILADNLEKFHDGAVDHTKLAHRLMNKGEYNREVLTRNLDKFPPEAVDHAELVRNMMDRGRESMSTLVANLDKFPDGTVDHTEIARDLMNKGWEHLLAQNLDKFQPGAVDQFQLARDLLKSSPRGRKTLTENLDKFQFMAVDQAQLVRDLMRSGMERCLAENLDKFPEGALDHAREVMDSRGEHTLARNLDKLRGVPADVRD
;
A
#
# COMPACT_ATOMS: atom_id res chain seq x y z
N MET A 1 7.72 -44.32 -32.08
CA MET A 1 7.84 -45.71 -32.57
C MET A 1 8.37 -46.53 -31.42
N SER A 2 7.71 -47.65 -31.14
CA SER A 2 8.08 -48.71 -30.21
C SER A 2 8.18 -48.43 -28.70
N ASP A 3 7.87 -49.40 -27.84
CA ASP A 3 6.78 -50.42 -27.83
C ASP A 3 6.70 -51.01 -26.41
N ASN A 4 5.53 -51.56 -26.05
CA ASN A 4 5.16 -52.16 -24.75
C ASN A 4 5.63 -53.66 -24.69
N PRO A 5 5.24 -54.55 -23.73
CA PRO A 5 4.70 -54.42 -22.36
C PRO A 5 5.26 -55.48 -21.32
N GLU A 6 4.52 -55.69 -20.22
CA GLU A 6 4.35 -56.94 -19.41
C GLU A 6 5.35 -57.36 -18.30
N ASN A 7 4.86 -57.44 -17.04
CA ASN A 7 4.45 -58.73 -16.44
C ASN A 7 3.45 -58.53 -15.25
N SER A 8 3.03 -59.61 -14.55
CA SER A 8 1.67 -59.79 -14.01
C SER A 8 1.56 -60.60 -12.68
N MET A 9 0.31 -60.75 -12.18
CA MET A 9 -0.20 -61.69 -11.13
C MET A 9 -0.01 -61.32 -9.64
N SER A 10 -0.89 -61.64 -8.68
CA SER A 10 -2.34 -62.06 -8.68
C SER A 10 -2.85 -62.25 -7.23
N ASN A 11 -4.16 -62.01 -6.97
CA ASN A 11 -5.10 -62.62 -5.97
C ASN A 11 -4.64 -62.93 -4.50
N ASP A 12 -5.47 -62.78 -3.45
CA ASP A 12 -6.77 -63.45 -3.22
C ASP A 12 -7.67 -62.76 -2.15
N ARG A 13 -8.90 -63.27 -1.96
CA ARG A 13 -9.93 -62.82 -1.00
C ARG A 13 -10.01 -63.71 0.26
N GLU A 14 -10.53 -63.19 1.37
CA GLU A 14 -11.38 -63.97 2.31
C GLU A 14 -12.24 -63.10 3.29
N THR A 15 -13.38 -63.67 3.73
CA THR A 15 -14.44 -63.17 4.66
C THR A 15 -15.20 -64.39 5.24
N PRO A 16 -16.17 -64.29 6.19
CA PRO A 16 -16.59 -63.19 7.07
C PRO A 16 -16.22 -63.49 8.55
N PRO A 17 -17.04 -63.93 9.55
CA PRO A 17 -18.50 -64.22 9.67
C PRO A 17 -19.29 -63.28 10.62
N ASP A 18 -20.60 -63.53 10.78
CA ASP A 18 -21.53 -62.94 11.77
C ASP A 18 -21.54 -63.67 13.13
N GLU A 19 -22.03 -63.02 14.20
CA GLU A 19 -22.61 -63.70 15.37
C GLU A 19 -23.77 -62.90 16.01
N GLN A 20 -24.86 -63.59 16.39
CA GLN A 20 -26.07 -63.04 17.06
C GLN A 20 -26.26 -63.72 18.42
N LEU A 21 -26.61 -62.97 19.48
CA LEU A 21 -27.30 -63.42 20.71
C LEU A 21 -27.94 -62.17 21.37
N GLU A 22 -29.26 -62.02 21.48
CA GLU A 22 -30.26 -62.66 22.37
C GLU A 22 -30.59 -61.86 23.64
N GLU A 23 -31.90 -61.70 23.89
CA GLU A 23 -32.48 -60.92 25.00
C GLU A 23 -32.44 -61.66 26.35
N THR A 24 -32.49 -60.93 27.48
CA THR A 24 -33.20 -61.44 28.67
C THR A 24 -33.78 -60.33 29.55
N TYR A 25 -35.06 -60.48 29.88
CA TYR A 25 -35.81 -59.68 30.86
C TYR A 25 -35.33 -59.88 32.30
N SER A 26 -35.43 -58.84 33.15
CA SER A 26 -35.89 -58.96 34.55
C SER A 26 -36.26 -57.59 35.17
N ASP A 27 -37.55 -57.36 35.37
CA ASP A 27 -38.14 -56.39 36.31
C ASP A 27 -38.33 -57.07 37.68
N PRO A 28 -38.20 -56.37 38.82
CA PRO A 28 -39.40 -56.23 39.64
C PRO A 28 -39.54 -54.92 40.46
N HIS A 29 -40.65 -54.23 40.21
CA HIS A 29 -41.56 -53.57 41.17
C HIS A 29 -41.10 -52.42 42.09
N THR A 30 -41.95 -51.39 42.03
CA THR A 30 -42.18 -50.18 42.86
C THR A 30 -42.60 -50.47 44.32
N PRO A 31 -42.88 -49.47 45.23
CA PRO A 31 -43.02 -48.01 45.04
C PRO A 31 -42.35 -47.10 46.11
N ASP A 32 -42.27 -45.78 45.85
CA ASP A 32 -43.06 -44.76 46.58
C ASP A 32 -42.95 -43.35 45.96
N GLU A 33 -43.94 -42.49 46.25
CA GLU A 33 -44.16 -41.17 45.65
C GLU A 33 -43.39 -40.04 46.37
N THR A 34 -43.04 -38.96 45.64
CA THR A 34 -43.34 -37.57 46.08
C THR A 34 -43.11 -36.54 44.97
N ASP A 35 -43.96 -35.50 44.94
CA ASP A 35 -44.00 -34.45 43.93
C ASP A 35 -42.73 -33.59 43.82
N GLY A 36 -42.46 -33.16 42.58
CA GLY A 36 -41.40 -32.20 42.24
C GLY A 36 -41.56 -31.65 40.82
N ALA A 37 -42.66 -30.97 40.53
CA ALA A 37 -42.95 -30.46 39.19
C ALA A 37 -41.97 -29.37 38.75
N VAL A 38 -41.02 -29.73 37.89
CA VAL A 38 -40.22 -28.81 37.06
C VAL A 38 -40.67 -29.02 35.62
N GLN A 39 -41.15 -27.95 34.96
CA GLN A 39 -41.54 -28.01 33.55
C GLN A 39 -40.27 -28.02 32.69
N GLN A 40 -40.04 -29.12 31.97
CA GLN A 40 -39.08 -29.13 30.86
C GLN A 40 -39.68 -28.41 29.63
N PRO A 41 -38.85 -27.84 28.75
CA PRO A 41 -39.29 -27.38 27.43
C PRO A 41 -39.83 -28.54 26.59
N LEU A 42 -40.66 -28.22 25.58
CA LEU A 42 -41.17 -29.20 24.63
C LEU A 42 -40.07 -29.68 23.68
N GLU A 43 -39.57 -30.91 23.89
CA GLU A 43 -38.90 -31.65 22.82
C GLU A 43 -39.91 -31.98 21.72
N GLN A 44 -39.73 -31.40 20.54
CA GLN A 44 -40.45 -31.84 19.33
C GLN A 44 -39.88 -33.18 18.86
N ALA A 45 -40.73 -34.07 18.34
CA ALA A 45 -40.31 -35.42 17.98
C ALA A 45 -39.48 -35.42 16.68
N PRO A 46 -38.36 -36.17 16.59
CA PRO A 46 -37.44 -36.13 15.44
C PRO A 46 -38.09 -36.35 14.06
N ASN A 47 -39.20 -37.10 14.01
CA ASN A 47 -39.89 -37.46 12.77
C ASN A 47 -40.74 -36.34 12.13
N GLU A 48 -40.99 -35.21 12.80
CA GLU A 48 -41.76 -34.10 12.20
C GLU A 48 -40.83 -33.12 11.46
N LEU A 49 -39.69 -32.77 12.05
CA LEU A 49 -38.68 -31.90 11.43
C LEU A 49 -38.17 -32.50 10.10
N ASP A 50 -37.83 -33.80 10.09
CA ASP A 50 -37.45 -34.55 8.88
C ASP A 50 -38.54 -34.51 7.79
N GLN A 51 -39.83 -34.57 8.18
CA GLN A 51 -40.91 -34.51 7.19
C GLN A 51 -41.15 -33.11 6.63
N GLU A 52 -40.84 -32.07 7.41
CA GLU A 52 -40.90 -30.68 6.97
C GLU A 52 -39.71 -30.35 6.06
N PHE A 53 -38.49 -30.75 6.44
CA PHE A 53 -37.28 -30.68 5.61
C PHE A 53 -37.49 -31.34 4.23
N GLN A 54 -37.95 -32.59 4.19
CA GLN A 54 -38.22 -33.29 2.92
C GLN A 54 -39.23 -32.56 2.03
N ARG A 55 -40.23 -31.88 2.60
CA ARG A 55 -41.21 -31.08 1.85
C ARG A 55 -40.62 -29.78 1.32
N ILE A 56 -39.84 -29.08 2.13
CA ILE A 56 -39.18 -27.82 1.77
C ILE A 56 -38.13 -28.08 0.68
N ALA A 57 -37.26 -29.08 0.85
CA ALA A 57 -36.27 -29.49 -0.14
C ALA A 57 -36.92 -29.92 -1.47
N THR A 58 -38.04 -30.68 -1.43
CA THR A 58 -38.80 -31.05 -2.63
C THR A 58 -39.39 -29.82 -3.34
N TYR A 59 -39.89 -28.84 -2.59
CA TYR A 59 -40.43 -27.59 -3.14
C TYR A 59 -39.34 -26.71 -3.77
N LEU A 60 -38.22 -26.50 -3.07
CA LEU A 60 -37.07 -25.73 -3.56
C LEU A 60 -36.45 -26.37 -4.82
N GLY A 61 -36.28 -27.70 -4.82
CA GLY A 61 -35.86 -28.45 -6.01
C GLY A 61 -36.78 -28.21 -7.22
N SER A 62 -38.11 -28.15 -7.00
CA SER A 62 -39.08 -27.85 -8.06
C SER A 62 -39.01 -26.41 -8.60
N LEU A 63 -38.46 -25.46 -7.83
CA LEU A 63 -38.21 -24.09 -8.27
C LEU A 63 -36.88 -23.98 -9.04
N MET A 64 -35.87 -24.76 -8.65
CA MET A 64 -34.60 -24.89 -9.36
C MET A 64 -34.74 -25.58 -10.73
N GLU A 65 -35.53 -26.66 -10.83
CA GLU A 65 -35.89 -27.29 -12.12
C GLU A 65 -36.58 -26.31 -13.09
N ARG A 66 -37.22 -25.26 -12.57
CA ARG A 66 -37.86 -24.19 -13.35
C ARG A 66 -36.92 -23.01 -13.64
N GLY A 67 -35.68 -23.06 -13.19
CA GLY A 67 -34.67 -22.02 -13.39
C GLY A 67 -34.92 -20.73 -12.59
N VAL A 68 -35.71 -20.79 -11.51
CA VAL A 68 -36.03 -19.63 -10.66
C VAL A 68 -34.96 -19.38 -9.59
N LEU A 69 -34.27 -20.43 -9.16
CA LEU A 69 -33.17 -20.40 -8.19
C LEU A 69 -31.95 -21.16 -8.76
N GLN A 70 -30.75 -20.83 -8.29
CA GLN A 70 -29.50 -21.53 -8.60
C GLN A 70 -28.80 -21.92 -7.30
N GLY A 71 -28.27 -23.15 -7.20
CA GLY A 71 -27.57 -23.67 -6.02
C GLY A 71 -28.00 -25.10 -5.68
N ASN A 72 -27.76 -25.53 -4.43
CA ASN A 72 -28.15 -26.84 -3.92
C ASN A 72 -29.46 -26.75 -3.11
N PRO A 73 -30.54 -27.50 -3.46
CA PRO A 73 -31.82 -27.41 -2.74
C PRO A 73 -31.80 -27.98 -1.33
N GLU A 74 -30.81 -28.79 -0.96
CA GLU A 74 -30.64 -29.30 0.43
C GLU A 74 -30.07 -28.21 1.35
N GLU A 75 -29.09 -27.44 0.85
CA GLU A 75 -28.41 -26.34 1.54
C GLU A 75 -29.39 -25.19 1.85
N TYR A 76 -30.11 -24.70 0.84
CA TYR A 76 -31.22 -23.74 1.05
C TYR A 76 -32.34 -24.28 1.96
N GLY A 77 -32.52 -25.61 2.01
CA GLY A 77 -33.49 -26.24 2.90
C GLY A 77 -33.08 -26.15 4.36
N GLN A 78 -31.78 -26.25 4.65
CA GLN A 78 -31.21 -26.11 6.00
C GLN A 78 -31.20 -24.65 6.44
N GLU A 79 -30.73 -23.73 5.59
CA GLU A 79 -30.78 -22.28 5.84
C GLU A 79 -32.22 -21.81 6.17
N TYR A 80 -33.21 -22.28 5.42
CA TYR A 80 -34.61 -21.93 5.65
C TYR A 80 -35.15 -22.45 6.99
N LEU A 81 -34.78 -23.67 7.40
CA LEU A 81 -35.17 -24.20 8.71
C LEU A 81 -34.48 -23.46 9.85
N GLN A 82 -33.18 -23.15 9.72
CA GLN A 82 -32.45 -22.35 10.71
C GLN A 82 -33.11 -20.97 10.88
N ALA A 83 -33.42 -20.28 9.78
CA ALA A 83 -34.14 -19.00 9.81
C ALA A 83 -35.52 -19.12 10.47
N LEU A 84 -36.22 -20.24 10.31
CA LEU A 84 -37.51 -20.48 10.95
C LEU A 84 -37.36 -20.68 12.48
N GLU A 85 -36.39 -21.48 12.91
CA GLU A 85 -36.08 -21.69 14.34
C GLU A 85 -35.62 -20.40 15.01
N ASP A 86 -34.73 -19.66 14.36
CA ASP A 86 -34.21 -18.37 14.79
C ASP A 86 -35.34 -17.33 14.94
N MET A 87 -36.19 -17.17 13.92
CA MET A 87 -37.33 -16.25 13.97
C MET A 87 -38.38 -16.65 15.03
N ASN A 88 -38.60 -17.96 15.24
CA ASN A 88 -39.46 -18.45 16.32
C ASN A 88 -38.86 -18.08 17.69
N ARG A 89 -37.55 -18.29 17.89
CA ARG A 89 -36.84 -17.94 19.12
C ARG A 89 -36.86 -16.44 19.41
N VAL A 90 -36.65 -15.58 18.41
CA VAL A 90 -36.83 -14.11 18.55
C VAL A 90 -38.27 -13.77 18.97
N THR A 91 -39.27 -14.44 18.39
CA THR A 91 -40.70 -14.20 18.69
C THR A 91 -41.09 -14.63 20.10
N ASP A 92 -40.55 -15.75 20.59
CA ASP A 92 -40.75 -16.23 21.95
C ASP A 92 -40.08 -15.32 22.99
N ILE A 93 -38.90 -14.78 22.67
CA ILE A 93 -38.22 -13.77 23.50
C ILE A 93 -39.04 -12.48 23.55
N GLU A 94 -39.44 -11.95 22.39
CA GLU A 94 -40.27 -10.75 22.27
C GLU A 94 -41.57 -10.88 23.09
N THR A 95 -42.27 -12.00 22.95
CA THR A 95 -43.54 -12.27 23.65
C THR A 95 -43.34 -12.30 25.17
N ARG A 96 -42.23 -12.87 25.66
CA ARG A 96 -41.89 -12.85 27.10
C ARG A 96 -41.57 -11.45 27.62
N VAL A 97 -40.78 -10.67 26.87
CA VAL A 97 -40.41 -9.30 27.24
C VAL A 97 -41.63 -8.37 27.24
N GLN A 98 -42.51 -8.46 26.23
CA GLN A 98 -43.80 -7.75 26.21
C GLN A 98 -44.73 -8.18 27.36
N GLY A 99 -44.60 -9.42 27.84
CA GLY A 99 -45.24 -9.93 29.06
C GLY A 99 -44.67 -9.40 30.38
N GLY A 100 -43.61 -8.59 30.34
CA GLY A 100 -42.93 -8.02 31.50
C GLY A 100 -41.91 -8.96 32.15
N GLN A 101 -41.42 -9.98 31.43
CA GLN A 101 -40.29 -10.80 31.87
C GLN A 101 -38.96 -10.18 31.43
N GLU A 102 -37.92 -10.34 32.23
CA GLU A 102 -36.57 -9.93 31.87
C GLU A 102 -35.93 -10.94 30.91
N LEU A 103 -35.00 -10.46 30.06
CA LEU A 103 -34.18 -11.31 29.20
C LEU A 103 -33.29 -12.21 30.05
N THR A 104 -33.28 -13.51 29.76
CA THR A 104 -32.32 -14.44 30.38
C THR A 104 -30.95 -14.32 29.71
N ILE A 105 -29.92 -14.80 30.40
CA ILE A 105 -28.55 -14.89 29.88
C ILE A 105 -28.50 -15.62 28.52
N GLN A 106 -29.28 -16.69 28.35
CA GLN A 106 -29.40 -17.45 27.09
C GLN A 106 -30.16 -16.70 25.98
N ASP A 107 -31.01 -15.73 26.33
CA ASP A 107 -31.67 -14.85 25.37
C ASP A 107 -30.68 -13.77 24.89
N ILE A 108 -29.89 -13.21 25.81
CA ILE A 108 -28.87 -12.20 25.48
C ILE A 108 -27.76 -12.82 24.62
N TYR A 109 -27.23 -13.99 24.98
CA TYR A 109 -26.22 -14.72 24.19
C TYR A 109 -26.67 -14.93 22.73
N PHE A 110 -27.94 -15.30 22.53
CA PHE A 110 -28.53 -15.48 21.21
C PHE A 110 -28.73 -14.15 20.48
N LEU A 111 -29.39 -13.17 21.10
CA LEU A 111 -29.65 -11.85 20.47
C LEU A 111 -28.37 -11.06 20.16
N ARG A 112 -27.28 -11.29 20.90
CA ARG A 112 -25.95 -10.73 20.66
C ARG A 112 -25.15 -11.52 19.60
N GLU A 113 -25.70 -12.62 19.08
CA GLU A 113 -25.11 -13.47 18.03
C GLU A 113 -23.75 -14.08 18.40
N TYR A 114 -23.48 -14.25 19.70
CA TYR A 114 -22.22 -14.85 20.17
C TYR A 114 -22.06 -16.30 19.69
N GLY A 115 -23.17 -17.02 19.49
CA GLY A 115 -23.18 -18.37 18.92
C GLY A 115 -23.45 -18.46 17.41
N GLY A 116 -23.54 -17.33 16.70
CA GLY A 116 -23.85 -17.29 15.26
C GLY A 116 -24.85 -16.21 14.86
N GLU A 117 -24.78 -15.79 13.60
CA GLU A 117 -25.71 -14.83 12.98
C GLU A 117 -27.14 -15.39 12.92
N ILE A 118 -28.11 -14.64 13.48
CA ILE A 118 -29.53 -14.99 13.46
C ILE A 118 -30.05 -14.90 12.03
N GLN A 119 -30.47 -16.04 11.47
CA GLN A 119 -30.92 -16.11 10.08
C GLN A 119 -32.32 -15.53 9.90
N SER A 120 -32.53 -14.84 8.78
CA SER A 120 -33.78 -14.15 8.43
C SER A 120 -34.29 -14.58 7.06
N LEU A 121 -35.60 -14.53 6.85
CA LEU A 121 -36.23 -14.94 5.59
C LEU A 121 -36.03 -13.94 4.43
N ASP A 122 -35.56 -12.72 4.69
CA ASP A 122 -35.45 -11.63 3.72
C ASP A 122 -34.05 -10.98 3.65
N SER A 123 -33.03 -11.66 4.18
CA SER A 123 -31.63 -11.19 4.22
C SER A 123 -31.42 -9.85 4.93
N GLN A 124 -32.38 -9.43 5.76
CA GLN A 124 -32.27 -8.26 6.62
C GLN A 124 -32.32 -8.69 8.08
N LYS A 125 -31.41 -8.15 8.89
CA LYS A 125 -31.40 -8.41 10.33
C LYS A 125 -32.72 -7.97 10.95
N ASP A 126 -33.36 -8.88 11.70
CA ASP A 126 -34.70 -8.65 12.25
C ASP A 126 -34.68 -7.39 13.16
N PRO A 127 -35.51 -6.36 12.86
CA PRO A 127 -35.46 -5.10 13.60
C PRO A 127 -35.74 -5.28 15.10
N ARG A 128 -36.53 -6.31 15.47
CA ARG A 128 -36.86 -6.63 16.86
C ARG A 128 -35.64 -6.93 17.71
N ILE A 129 -34.57 -7.47 17.13
CA ILE A 129 -33.31 -7.73 17.86
C ILE A 129 -32.74 -6.40 18.37
N SER A 130 -32.77 -5.34 17.56
CA SER A 130 -32.25 -4.03 17.97
C SER A 130 -33.17 -3.32 18.97
N GLU A 131 -34.48 -3.53 18.90
CA GLU A 131 -35.44 -3.04 19.91
C GLU A 131 -35.27 -3.77 21.26
N LEU A 132 -35.09 -5.10 21.25
CA LEU A 132 -34.89 -5.91 22.47
C LEU A 132 -33.56 -5.62 23.18
N LEU A 133 -32.54 -5.18 22.45
CA LEU A 133 -31.24 -4.80 23.00
C LEU A 133 -31.07 -3.29 23.23
N GLN A 134 -32.07 -2.45 22.89
CA GLN A 134 -31.93 -0.98 22.83
C GLN A 134 -31.41 -0.35 24.13
N ASP A 135 -31.94 -0.79 25.28
CA ASP A 135 -31.60 -0.26 26.61
C ASP A 135 -30.50 -1.08 27.32
N ARG A 136 -29.86 -2.04 26.63
CA ARG A 136 -28.82 -2.92 27.19
C ARG A 136 -27.41 -2.43 26.87
N ASP A 137 -26.59 -2.36 27.91
CA ASP A 137 -25.16 -2.14 27.81
C ASP A 137 -24.43 -3.41 27.32
N PRO A 138 -23.78 -3.41 26.14
CA PRO A 138 -22.99 -4.54 25.66
C PRO A 138 -21.82 -4.90 26.61
N GLU A 139 -21.29 -3.90 27.32
CA GLU A 139 -20.13 -4.06 28.19
C GLU A 139 -20.47 -4.80 29.50
N ALA A 140 -21.71 -4.64 29.98
CA ALA A 140 -22.27 -5.40 31.09
C ALA A 140 -22.80 -6.78 30.65
N ASP A 141 -23.27 -6.91 29.41
CA ASP A 141 -23.71 -8.20 28.85
C ASP A 141 -22.55 -9.22 28.79
N ILE A 142 -21.37 -8.81 28.32
CA ILE A 142 -20.19 -9.70 28.25
C ILE A 142 -19.68 -10.13 29.63
N GLU A 143 -19.70 -9.24 30.63
CA GLU A 143 -19.33 -9.59 32.01
C GLU A 143 -20.28 -10.66 32.57
N MET A 144 -21.58 -10.51 32.31
CA MET A 144 -22.58 -11.50 32.66
C MET A 144 -22.38 -12.83 31.92
N MET A 145 -21.89 -12.82 30.67
CA MET A 145 -21.53 -14.05 29.97
C MET A 145 -20.33 -14.74 30.63
N LEU A 146 -19.25 -14.00 30.94
CA LEU A 146 -18.06 -14.54 31.61
C LEU A 146 -18.42 -15.12 33.00
N GLU A 147 -19.29 -14.46 33.78
CA GLU A 147 -19.75 -15.01 35.06
C GLU A 147 -20.54 -16.34 34.97
N ASN A 148 -21.08 -16.70 33.80
CA ASN A 148 -22.10 -17.77 33.67
C ASN A 148 -21.81 -18.84 32.59
N PHE A 149 -20.81 -18.65 31.73
CA PHE A 149 -20.40 -19.60 30.69
C PHE A 149 -18.95 -20.05 30.88
N ASP A 150 -18.57 -21.17 30.27
CA ASP A 150 -17.16 -21.53 30.11
C ASP A 150 -16.48 -20.51 29.19
N HIS A 151 -15.43 -19.84 29.68
CA HIS A 151 -14.77 -18.76 28.94
C HIS A 151 -14.14 -19.23 27.62
N ASN A 152 -13.65 -20.48 27.56
CA ASN A 152 -13.01 -21.04 26.36
C ASN A 152 -14.04 -21.36 25.28
N GLN A 153 -15.21 -21.87 25.68
CA GLN A 153 -16.32 -22.06 24.77
C GLN A 153 -16.86 -20.72 24.27
N LEU A 154 -17.10 -19.77 25.17
CA LEU A 154 -17.59 -18.43 24.82
C LEU A 154 -16.63 -17.69 23.85
N ALA A 155 -15.33 -17.75 24.10
CA ALA A 155 -14.33 -17.16 23.21
C ALA A 155 -14.33 -17.84 21.83
N ARG A 156 -14.37 -19.17 21.77
CA ARG A 156 -14.46 -19.92 20.50
C ARG A 156 -15.73 -19.61 19.74
N ASP A 157 -16.87 -19.54 20.41
CA ASP A 157 -18.14 -19.22 19.77
C ASP A 157 -18.06 -17.83 19.12
N MET A 158 -17.47 -16.84 19.80
CA MET A 158 -17.25 -15.51 19.23
C MET A 158 -16.23 -15.49 18.08
N ILE A 159 -15.17 -16.30 18.15
CA ILE A 159 -14.12 -16.36 17.12
C ILE A 159 -14.63 -16.97 15.81
N TYR A 160 -15.43 -18.04 15.90
CA TYR A 160 -15.89 -18.80 14.72
C TYR A 160 -17.28 -18.39 14.22
N ASN A 161 -18.15 -17.86 15.08
CA ASN A 161 -19.56 -17.63 14.73
C ASN A 161 -20.00 -16.15 14.82
N ALA A 162 -19.34 -15.32 15.63
CA ALA A 162 -19.66 -13.89 15.74
C ALA A 162 -18.81 -13.02 14.78
N ALA A 163 -19.18 -11.74 14.66
CA ALA A 163 -18.35 -10.78 13.93
C ALA A 163 -17.02 -10.53 14.69
N PRO A 164 -15.86 -10.48 14.01
CA PRO A 164 -14.55 -10.26 14.65
C PRO A 164 -14.48 -9.02 15.56
N ASP A 165 -15.22 -7.96 15.23
CA ASP A 165 -15.32 -6.75 16.07
C ASP A 165 -15.81 -7.05 17.51
N VAL A 166 -16.58 -8.13 17.72
CA VAL A 166 -17.08 -8.54 19.05
C VAL A 166 -15.95 -9.08 19.92
N ILE A 167 -15.12 -9.99 19.41
CA ILE A 167 -13.98 -10.52 20.20
C ILE A 167 -12.88 -9.44 20.33
N ALA A 168 -12.71 -8.57 19.33
CA ALA A 168 -11.80 -7.42 19.40
C ALA A 168 -12.13 -6.45 20.55
N GLN A 169 -13.40 -6.11 20.73
CA GLN A 169 -13.87 -5.15 21.75
C GLN A 169 -13.79 -5.67 23.18
N ASN A 170 -13.55 -6.97 23.38
CA ASN A 170 -13.59 -7.63 24.69
C ASN A 170 -12.32 -8.44 24.99
N MET A 171 -11.26 -8.28 24.19
CA MET A 171 -10.02 -9.04 24.32
C MET A 171 -9.38 -8.87 25.70
N ASP A 172 -9.37 -7.64 26.23
CA ASP A 172 -8.88 -7.32 27.57
C ASP A 172 -9.63 -8.09 28.67
N LYS A 173 -10.96 -8.26 28.52
CA LYS A 173 -11.79 -9.03 29.46
C LYS A 173 -11.49 -10.52 29.39
N PHE A 174 -11.31 -11.07 28.18
CA PHE A 174 -10.89 -12.46 28.02
C PHE A 174 -9.49 -12.70 28.61
N LEU A 175 -8.52 -11.83 28.36
CA LEU A 175 -7.16 -11.93 28.91
C LEU A 175 -7.10 -11.72 30.44
N GLN A 176 -8.10 -11.07 31.04
CA GLN A 176 -8.28 -10.97 32.50
C GLN A 176 -9.07 -12.14 33.12
N SER A 177 -9.63 -13.04 32.30
CA SER A 177 -10.48 -14.17 32.72
C SER A 177 -9.72 -15.50 32.82
N GLU A 178 -10.39 -16.56 33.29
CA GLU A 178 -9.87 -17.94 33.33
C GLU A 178 -9.79 -18.66 31.95
N VAL A 179 -9.70 -17.91 30.84
CA VAL A 179 -9.51 -18.49 29.50
C VAL A 179 -8.10 -19.08 29.33
N ASP A 180 -7.98 -20.19 28.59
CA ASP A 180 -6.69 -20.71 28.14
C ASP A 180 -6.17 -19.84 27.00
N GLN A 181 -5.22 -18.97 27.34
CA GLN A 181 -4.66 -17.98 26.43
C GLN A 181 -3.78 -18.60 25.32
N PHE A 182 -3.29 -19.84 25.51
CA PHE A 182 -2.60 -20.59 24.44
C PHE A 182 -3.62 -21.09 23.41
N GLN A 183 -4.73 -21.66 23.89
CA GLN A 183 -5.80 -22.11 23.01
C GLN A 183 -6.49 -20.93 22.30
N LEU A 184 -6.70 -19.81 23.00
CA LEU A 184 -7.24 -18.57 22.43
C LEU A 184 -6.37 -18.05 21.28
N ALA A 185 -5.05 -17.99 21.46
CA ALA A 185 -4.12 -17.60 20.41
C ALA A 185 -4.19 -18.56 19.21
N GLN A 186 -4.25 -19.87 19.45
CA GLN A 186 -4.37 -20.85 18.38
C GLN A 186 -5.68 -20.71 17.61
N ASP A 187 -6.82 -20.54 18.29
CA ASP A 187 -8.13 -20.38 17.67
C ASP A 187 -8.20 -19.09 16.82
N LEU A 188 -7.53 -18.01 17.25
CA LEU A 188 -7.39 -16.76 16.46
C LEU A 188 -6.49 -16.92 15.22
N ILE A 189 -5.46 -17.78 15.28
CA ILE A 189 -4.62 -18.11 14.12
C ILE A 189 -5.38 -19.01 13.14
N ASP A 190 -6.01 -20.08 13.64
CA ASP A 190 -6.65 -21.12 12.84
C ASP A 190 -7.94 -20.62 12.15
N SER A 191 -8.67 -19.68 12.76
CA SER A 191 -9.80 -18.98 12.12
C SER A 191 -9.36 -17.96 11.06
N GLY A 192 -8.14 -17.45 11.16
CA GLY A 192 -7.51 -16.61 10.15
C GLY A 192 -8.08 -15.19 10.01
N GLY A 193 -7.78 -14.55 8.88
CA GLY A 193 -8.37 -13.27 8.49
C GLY A 193 -8.23 -12.14 9.51
N ASP A 194 -9.37 -11.54 9.90
CA ASP A 194 -9.40 -10.46 10.88
C ASP A 194 -9.14 -10.94 12.32
N ASN A 195 -9.31 -12.22 12.63
CA ASN A 195 -8.96 -12.75 13.96
C ASN A 195 -7.43 -12.78 14.17
N MET A 196 -6.66 -13.06 13.11
CA MET A 196 -5.20 -12.85 13.13
C MET A 196 -4.81 -11.38 13.32
N LYS A 197 -5.61 -10.43 12.82
CA LYS A 197 -5.39 -9.00 13.09
C LYS A 197 -5.59 -8.70 14.57
N ILE A 198 -6.65 -9.21 15.17
CA ILE A 198 -6.95 -9.02 16.59
C ILE A 198 -5.83 -9.61 17.45
N LEU A 199 -5.30 -10.78 17.10
CA LEU A 199 -4.13 -11.34 17.78
C LEU A 199 -2.89 -10.45 17.60
N ALA A 200 -2.58 -10.03 16.36
CA ALA A 200 -1.44 -9.16 16.07
C ALA A 200 -1.51 -7.81 16.82
N ASP A 201 -2.70 -7.23 16.92
CA ASP A 201 -2.97 -5.97 17.62
C ASP A 201 -2.84 -6.06 19.14
N ASN A 202 -2.92 -7.27 19.73
CA ASN A 202 -2.85 -7.48 21.18
C ASN A 202 -1.69 -8.39 21.61
N LEU A 203 -0.68 -8.62 20.74
CA LEU A 203 0.45 -9.53 21.02
C LEU A 203 1.18 -9.28 22.35
N ASP A 204 1.28 -8.02 22.75
CA ASP A 204 1.92 -7.57 23.99
C ASP A 204 1.08 -7.81 25.26
N GLU A 205 -0.20 -8.17 25.11
CA GLU A 205 -1.09 -8.56 26.20
C GLU A 205 -1.14 -10.08 26.44
N PHE A 206 -0.69 -10.89 25.46
CA PHE A 206 -0.58 -12.35 25.62
C PHE A 206 0.67 -12.72 26.44
N PRO A 207 0.61 -13.78 27.26
CA PRO A 207 1.75 -14.22 28.06
C PRO A 207 2.82 -14.86 27.17
N GLU A 208 4.06 -14.79 27.66
CA GLU A 208 5.24 -15.28 26.94
C GLU A 208 5.08 -16.74 26.51
N GLY A 209 5.31 -17.00 25.21
CA GLY A 209 5.18 -18.33 24.61
C GLY A 209 3.76 -18.78 24.27
N ALA A 210 2.70 -18.00 24.56
CA ALA A 210 1.33 -18.35 24.16
C ALA A 210 1.07 -18.21 22.65
N VAL A 211 1.83 -17.37 21.95
CA VAL A 211 1.68 -17.14 20.51
C VAL A 211 2.90 -17.67 19.75
N ASP A 212 2.69 -18.60 18.82
CA ASP A 212 3.68 -18.89 17.78
C ASP A 212 3.67 -17.74 16.76
N HIS A 213 4.57 -16.78 17.00
CA HIS A 213 4.74 -15.61 16.15
C HIS A 213 5.22 -15.98 14.73
N THR A 214 5.86 -17.13 14.54
CA THR A 214 6.27 -17.60 13.20
C THR A 214 5.05 -18.16 12.45
N GLN A 215 4.17 -18.90 13.14
CA GLN A 215 2.90 -19.34 12.57
C GLN A 215 2.00 -18.14 12.22
N LEU A 216 1.83 -17.19 13.16
CA LEU A 216 1.03 -15.99 12.92
C LEU A 216 1.59 -15.15 11.76
N ALA A 217 2.90 -14.90 11.70
CA ALA A 217 3.49 -14.16 10.60
C ALA A 217 3.28 -14.87 9.24
N ARG A 218 3.40 -16.20 9.19
CA ARG A 218 3.09 -16.98 7.96
C ARG A 218 1.62 -16.88 7.58
N GLY A 219 0.70 -17.04 8.53
CA GLY A 219 -0.74 -16.89 8.28
C GLY A 219 -1.09 -15.50 7.74
N LEU A 220 -0.52 -14.44 8.33
CA LEU A 220 -0.67 -13.07 7.85
C LEU A 220 -0.13 -12.89 6.42
N LEU A 221 1.04 -13.45 6.09
CA LEU A 221 1.56 -13.42 4.72
C LEU A 221 0.66 -14.22 3.75
N GLU A 222 0.15 -15.39 4.15
CA GLU A 222 -0.76 -16.22 3.35
C GLU A 222 -2.14 -15.56 3.14
N PHE A 223 -2.56 -14.68 4.04
CA PHE A 223 -3.75 -13.81 3.88
C PHE A 223 -3.54 -12.68 2.85
N GLY A 224 -2.34 -12.54 2.29
CA GLY A 224 -1.99 -11.60 1.22
C GLY A 224 -1.92 -10.15 1.71
N SER A 225 -2.13 -9.19 0.81
CA SER A 225 -1.82 -7.77 1.05
C SER A 225 -2.48 -7.13 2.28
N LYS A 226 -3.63 -7.65 2.75
CA LYS A 226 -4.22 -7.21 4.02
C LYS A 226 -3.39 -7.68 5.22
N GLY A 227 -3.00 -8.95 5.25
CA GLY A 227 -2.16 -9.51 6.32
C GLY A 227 -0.70 -9.05 6.25
N GLU A 228 -0.15 -8.80 5.05
CA GLU A 228 1.14 -8.13 4.87
C GLU A 228 1.17 -6.77 5.59
N ASN A 229 0.12 -5.94 5.42
CA ASN A 229 0.02 -4.65 6.10
C ASN A 229 -0.08 -4.81 7.63
N ILE A 230 -0.92 -5.75 8.10
CA ILE A 230 -1.09 -6.04 9.53
C ILE A 230 0.24 -6.46 10.19
N LEU A 231 1.03 -7.30 9.51
CA LEU A 231 2.34 -7.73 9.96
C LEU A 231 3.32 -6.54 10.04
N VAL A 232 3.31 -5.64 9.06
CA VAL A 232 4.16 -4.44 9.06
C VAL A 232 3.73 -3.43 10.14
N GLU A 233 2.44 -3.21 10.32
CA GLU A 233 1.88 -2.31 11.34
C GLU A 233 2.20 -2.78 12.77
N ASN A 234 2.17 -4.08 13.03
CA ASN A 234 2.47 -4.67 14.34
C ASN A 234 3.91 -5.21 14.48
N LEU A 235 4.80 -5.01 13.49
CA LEU A 235 6.14 -5.64 13.47
C LEU A 235 6.99 -5.34 14.72
N ASP A 236 6.81 -4.16 15.33
CA ASP A 236 7.53 -3.81 16.55
C ASP A 236 7.16 -4.70 17.75
N LYS A 237 5.94 -5.27 17.79
CA LYS A 237 5.52 -6.25 18.81
C LYS A 237 6.15 -7.62 18.55
N PHE A 238 6.18 -8.06 17.29
CA PHE A 238 6.86 -9.29 16.87
C PHE A 238 8.37 -9.30 17.18
N LEU A 239 8.99 -8.12 17.30
CA LEU A 239 10.42 -7.96 17.62
C LEU A 239 10.71 -7.68 19.11
N GLN A 240 9.68 -7.41 19.92
CA GLN A 240 9.84 -7.13 21.37
C GLN A 240 9.79 -8.37 22.25
N SER A 241 9.20 -9.47 21.78
CA SER A 241 9.13 -10.76 22.47
C SER A 241 10.45 -11.56 22.36
N GLU A 242 10.67 -12.55 23.25
CA GLU A 242 11.75 -13.57 23.13
C GLU A 242 11.56 -14.53 21.92
N VAL A 243 10.91 -14.07 20.86
CA VAL A 243 10.77 -14.78 19.59
C VAL A 243 12.15 -15.00 18.98
N ASP A 244 12.35 -16.17 18.38
CA ASP A 244 13.49 -16.40 17.50
C ASP A 244 13.32 -15.52 16.25
N GLN A 245 13.83 -14.29 16.33
CA GLN A 245 13.77 -13.27 15.27
C GLN A 245 14.42 -13.75 13.97
N VAL A 246 15.32 -14.75 14.04
CA VAL A 246 15.87 -15.43 12.86
C VAL A 246 14.80 -16.29 12.18
N GLN A 247 13.90 -16.97 12.91
CA GLN A 247 12.78 -17.71 12.29
C GLN A 247 11.76 -16.76 11.65
N LEU A 248 11.49 -15.61 12.26
CA LEU A 248 10.63 -14.58 11.66
C LEU A 248 11.25 -14.04 10.36
N ALA A 249 12.54 -13.71 10.38
CA ALA A 249 13.26 -13.28 9.18
C ALA A 249 13.32 -14.39 8.10
N ARG A 250 13.48 -15.66 8.50
CA ARG A 250 13.39 -16.82 7.58
C ARG A 250 12.01 -16.96 6.98
N ALA A 251 10.93 -16.84 7.75
CA ALA A 251 9.57 -16.89 7.22
C ALA A 251 9.33 -15.80 6.16
N LEU A 252 9.86 -14.59 6.38
CA LEU A 252 9.86 -13.52 5.37
C LEU A 252 10.71 -13.88 4.13
N ILE A 253 11.89 -14.47 4.30
CA ILE A 253 12.78 -14.86 3.20
C ILE A 253 12.18 -15.99 2.34
N ASP A 254 11.55 -16.98 3.00
CA ASP A 254 10.95 -18.18 2.41
C ASP A 254 9.63 -17.88 1.69
N TYR A 255 8.85 -16.90 2.16
CA TYR A 255 7.65 -16.41 1.47
C TYR A 255 7.97 -15.77 0.10
N GLY A 256 9.25 -15.51 -0.20
CA GLY A 256 9.72 -15.04 -1.50
C GLY A 256 9.75 -13.52 -1.62
N GLN A 257 9.54 -12.99 -2.84
CA GLN A 257 9.84 -11.60 -3.15
C GLN A 257 9.12 -10.58 -2.24
N THR A 258 7.86 -10.83 -1.89
CA THR A 258 7.08 -9.94 -1.01
C THR A 258 7.62 -9.94 0.42
N GLY A 259 7.91 -11.11 1.00
CA GLY A 259 8.44 -11.19 2.37
C GLY A 259 9.87 -10.65 2.46
N ARG A 260 10.70 -10.92 1.45
CA ARG A 260 12.04 -10.30 1.29
C ARG A 260 11.96 -8.78 1.19
N LYS A 261 10.96 -8.23 0.49
CA LYS A 261 10.72 -6.79 0.43
C LYS A 261 10.34 -6.24 1.81
N ILE A 262 9.41 -6.87 2.53
CA ILE A 262 9.04 -6.50 3.91
C ILE A 262 10.27 -6.49 4.83
N LEU A 263 11.10 -7.54 4.76
CA LEU A 263 12.36 -7.64 5.49
C LEU A 263 13.34 -6.53 5.10
N ALA A 264 13.50 -6.21 3.82
CA ALA A 264 14.39 -5.16 3.35
C ALA A 264 13.97 -3.76 3.80
N GLU A 265 12.66 -3.46 3.75
CA GLU A 265 12.08 -2.18 4.16
C GLU A 265 12.12 -2.00 5.68
N ASN A 266 12.15 -3.08 6.46
CA ASN A 266 12.19 -3.07 7.93
C ASN A 266 13.51 -3.59 8.52
N LEU A 267 14.56 -3.75 7.70
CA LEU A 267 15.80 -4.41 8.12
C LEU A 267 16.46 -3.71 9.32
N ASP A 268 16.35 -2.38 9.40
CA ASP A 268 16.84 -1.60 10.54
C ASP A 268 16.20 -2.00 11.88
N LYS A 269 14.94 -2.47 11.88
CA LYS A 269 14.26 -2.94 13.10
C LYS A 269 14.84 -4.28 13.55
N PHE A 270 14.99 -5.23 12.62
CA PHE A 270 15.65 -6.52 12.89
C PHE A 270 17.10 -6.33 13.35
N LEU A 271 17.87 -5.42 12.74
CA LEU A 271 19.27 -5.17 13.12
C LEU A 271 19.42 -4.36 14.42
N GLN A 272 18.33 -3.84 15.00
CA GLN A 272 18.29 -3.16 16.30
C GLN A 272 17.81 -4.08 17.43
N SER A 273 17.20 -5.22 17.12
CA SER A 273 16.81 -6.25 18.10
C SER A 273 17.97 -7.22 18.36
N GLU A 274 17.77 -8.22 19.23
CA GLU A 274 18.82 -9.18 19.63
C GLU A 274 19.10 -10.29 18.59
N ILE A 275 18.85 -10.04 17.31
CA ILE A 275 18.98 -11.06 16.25
C ILE A 275 20.44 -11.50 16.04
N ASP A 276 20.65 -12.78 15.71
CA ASP A 276 21.95 -13.24 15.20
C ASP A 276 22.19 -12.70 13.78
N HIS A 277 22.93 -11.59 13.71
CA HIS A 277 23.36 -10.96 12.45
C HIS A 277 24.15 -11.90 11.54
N VAL A 278 24.94 -12.84 12.09
CA VAL A 278 25.72 -13.81 11.30
C VAL A 278 24.75 -14.79 10.64
N GLN A 279 23.76 -15.26 11.38
CA GLN A 279 22.79 -16.21 10.84
C GLN A 279 21.84 -15.54 9.83
N LEU A 280 21.35 -14.33 10.12
CA LEU A 280 20.57 -13.54 9.17
C LEU A 280 21.32 -13.28 7.85
N ALA A 281 22.62 -12.94 7.92
CA ALA A 281 23.45 -12.73 6.74
C ALA A 281 23.61 -14.02 5.90
N ARG A 282 23.77 -15.18 6.54
CA ARG A 282 23.80 -16.48 5.86
C ARG A 282 22.47 -16.80 5.21
N ASP A 283 21.36 -16.66 5.93
CA ASP A 283 20.03 -16.96 5.42
C ASP A 283 19.68 -16.06 4.21
N LEU A 284 20.00 -14.76 4.27
CA LEU A 284 19.88 -13.83 3.14
C LEU A 284 20.72 -14.28 1.94
N ARG A 285 22.01 -14.56 2.12
CA ARG A 285 22.92 -15.02 1.06
C ARG A 285 22.45 -16.32 0.41
N ASP A 286 22.03 -17.28 1.22
CA ASP A 286 21.65 -18.62 0.77
C ASP A 286 20.26 -18.63 0.08
N SER A 287 19.45 -17.58 0.27
CA SER A 287 18.15 -17.39 -0.40
C SER A 287 18.22 -16.93 -1.87
N GLY A 288 19.43 -16.67 -2.38
CA GLY A 288 19.70 -16.33 -3.79
C GLY A 288 19.83 -14.84 -4.09
N GLY A 289 19.72 -14.46 -5.37
CA GLY A 289 20.00 -13.12 -5.88
C GLY A 289 19.35 -11.97 -5.11
N ASP A 290 18.05 -12.05 -4.82
CA ASP A 290 17.32 -11.00 -4.10
C ASP A 290 17.87 -10.81 -2.67
N GLY A 291 18.15 -11.90 -1.94
CA GLY A 291 18.67 -11.85 -0.58
C GLY A 291 20.12 -11.39 -0.52
N MET A 292 20.94 -11.79 -1.51
CA MET A 292 22.28 -11.23 -1.71
C MET A 292 22.23 -9.74 -2.07
N GLU A 293 21.22 -9.27 -2.81
CA GLU A 293 21.01 -7.84 -3.07
C GLU A 293 20.65 -7.07 -1.79
N ILE A 294 19.74 -7.61 -0.96
CA ILE A 294 19.39 -7.02 0.34
C ILE A 294 20.63 -6.92 1.23
N LEU A 295 21.42 -8.00 1.33
CA LEU A 295 22.64 -8.04 2.12
C LEU A 295 23.70 -7.05 1.61
N ALA A 296 24.00 -7.06 0.32
CA ALA A 296 24.99 -6.16 -0.31
C ALA A 296 24.60 -4.68 -0.16
N ASN A 297 23.30 -4.36 -0.30
CA ASN A 297 22.78 -3.00 -0.14
C ASN A 297 22.87 -2.46 1.30
N ASN A 298 23.01 -3.34 2.30
CA ASN A 298 22.92 -2.99 3.72
C ASN A 298 24.16 -3.44 4.54
N LEU A 299 25.27 -3.78 3.90
CA LEU A 299 26.50 -4.25 4.56
C LEU A 299 26.96 -3.35 5.72
N ASP A 300 26.83 -2.04 5.56
CA ASP A 300 27.17 -1.01 6.55
C ASP A 300 26.32 -1.04 7.83
N LYS A 301 25.19 -1.76 7.82
CA LYS A 301 24.27 -1.91 8.96
C LYS A 301 24.49 -3.20 9.76
N PHE A 302 25.20 -4.19 9.19
CA PHE A 302 25.50 -5.44 9.91
C PHE A 302 26.63 -5.21 10.92
N GLN A 303 26.60 -5.97 12.02
CA GLN A 303 27.69 -5.93 13.00
C GLN A 303 29.03 -6.32 12.36
N TYR A 304 30.12 -5.71 12.84
CA TYR A 304 31.46 -5.97 12.29
C TYR A 304 31.82 -7.46 12.39
N GLY A 305 32.16 -8.06 11.24
CA GLY A 305 32.48 -9.50 11.14
C GLY A 305 31.26 -10.43 11.05
N ALA A 306 30.02 -9.91 11.01
CA ALA A 306 28.83 -10.72 10.79
C ALA A 306 28.73 -11.26 9.35
N VAL A 307 29.33 -10.53 8.39
CA VAL A 307 29.37 -10.88 6.97
C VAL A 307 30.81 -11.10 6.54
N ASP A 308 31.10 -12.25 5.91
CA ASP A 308 32.33 -12.42 5.14
C ASP A 308 32.16 -11.76 3.77
N HIS A 309 32.82 -10.61 3.60
CA HIS A 309 32.72 -9.82 2.37
C HIS A 309 33.34 -10.53 1.17
N ALA A 310 34.38 -11.34 1.36
CA ALA A 310 35.04 -12.07 0.26
C ALA A 310 34.17 -13.24 -0.21
N GLU A 311 33.56 -13.97 0.73
CA GLU A 311 32.58 -15.02 0.43
C GLU A 311 31.36 -14.43 -0.30
N LEU A 312 30.79 -13.31 0.19
CA LEU A 312 29.66 -12.65 -0.46
C LEU A 312 30.01 -12.15 -1.87
N ALA A 313 31.18 -11.52 -2.05
CA ALA A 313 31.63 -11.08 -3.37
C ALA A 313 31.81 -12.27 -4.33
N GLN A 314 32.35 -13.38 -3.86
CA GLN A 314 32.49 -14.60 -4.67
C GLN A 314 31.13 -15.19 -5.05
N HIS A 315 30.16 -15.23 -4.14
CA HIS A 315 28.79 -15.65 -4.44
C HIS A 315 28.13 -14.75 -5.50
N LEU A 316 28.24 -13.42 -5.35
CA LEU A 316 27.74 -12.45 -6.33
C LEU A 316 28.42 -12.58 -7.71
N MET A 317 29.72 -12.86 -7.76
CA MET A 317 30.43 -13.12 -9.02
C MET A 317 29.98 -14.42 -9.72
N ASN A 318 29.53 -15.42 -8.95
CA ASN A 318 29.06 -16.72 -9.42
C ASN A 318 27.57 -16.75 -9.82
N ASP A 319 26.74 -15.87 -9.24
CA ASP A 319 25.33 -15.65 -9.62
C ASP A 319 25.16 -15.08 -11.06
N GLY A 320 26.28 -14.73 -11.68
CA GLY A 320 26.33 -14.27 -13.08
C GLY A 320 26.06 -12.78 -13.19
N LYS A 321 25.37 -12.36 -14.25
CA LYS A 321 25.28 -10.93 -14.62
C LYS A 321 24.51 -10.08 -13.59
N SER A 322 23.53 -10.68 -12.90
CA SER A 322 22.76 -10.01 -11.84
C SER A 322 23.62 -9.77 -10.61
N GLY A 323 24.17 -10.82 -9.99
CA GLY A 323 25.10 -10.68 -8.86
C GLY A 323 26.31 -9.78 -9.14
N ARG A 324 26.92 -9.86 -10.33
CA ARG A 324 28.03 -8.95 -10.72
C ARG A 324 27.58 -7.49 -10.78
N LYS A 325 26.37 -7.20 -11.26
CA LYS A 325 25.79 -5.85 -11.24
C LYS A 325 25.52 -5.36 -9.81
N ILE A 326 25.04 -6.25 -8.93
CA ILE A 326 24.82 -5.95 -7.50
C ILE A 326 26.16 -5.64 -6.80
N LEU A 327 27.21 -6.42 -7.07
CA LEU A 327 28.55 -6.21 -6.54
C LEU A 327 29.13 -4.87 -7.02
N ALA A 328 29.07 -4.58 -8.33
CA ALA A 328 29.54 -3.30 -8.88
C ALA A 328 28.79 -2.08 -8.29
N ARG A 329 27.48 -2.22 -8.01
CA ARG A 329 26.68 -1.15 -7.40
C ARG A 329 27.01 -0.90 -5.93
N ASN A 330 27.51 -1.89 -5.19
CA ASN A 330 27.79 -1.78 -3.75
C ASN A 330 29.29 -1.86 -3.43
N LEU A 331 30.16 -1.73 -4.43
CA LEU A 331 31.59 -2.01 -4.35
C LEU A 331 32.31 -1.18 -3.26
N ASP A 332 31.81 0.03 -3.01
CA ASP A 332 32.22 0.97 -1.96
C ASP A 332 31.88 0.52 -0.53
N LYS A 333 30.97 -0.46 -0.38
CA LYS A 333 30.59 -1.07 0.91
C LYS A 333 31.38 -2.36 1.22
N PHE A 334 32.16 -2.87 0.28
CA PHE A 334 32.99 -4.06 0.51
C PHE A 334 34.32 -3.69 1.16
N GLN A 335 34.86 -4.59 1.98
CA GLN A 335 36.22 -4.47 2.49
C GLN A 335 37.23 -4.49 1.32
N SER A 336 38.29 -3.69 1.42
CA SER A 336 39.20 -3.41 0.29
C SER A 336 39.98 -4.62 -0.26
N ASP A 337 40.03 -5.71 0.50
CA ASP A 337 40.66 -6.99 0.16
C ASP A 337 39.66 -8.09 -0.21
N ALA A 338 38.35 -7.81 -0.15
CA ALA A 338 37.29 -8.76 -0.49
C ALA A 338 37.14 -9.02 -2.00
N VAL A 339 37.65 -8.11 -2.86
CA VAL A 339 37.50 -8.17 -4.31
C VAL A 339 38.85 -7.86 -4.97
N ASP A 340 39.28 -8.71 -5.92
CA ASP A 340 40.31 -8.32 -6.88
C ASP A 340 39.65 -7.37 -7.90
N TYR A 341 39.73 -6.06 -7.63
CA TYR A 341 39.07 -5.03 -8.43
C TYR A 341 39.50 -5.03 -9.90
N ALA A 342 40.76 -5.37 -10.19
CA ALA A 342 41.28 -5.39 -11.55
C ALA A 342 40.75 -6.60 -12.33
N GLN A 343 40.74 -7.78 -11.71
CA GLN A 343 40.11 -8.97 -12.30
C GLN A 343 38.59 -8.77 -12.47
N PHE A 344 37.91 -8.18 -11.48
CA PHE A 344 36.49 -7.94 -11.54
C PHE A 344 36.10 -6.93 -12.63
N ALA A 345 36.86 -5.85 -12.81
CA ALA A 345 36.67 -4.93 -13.93
C ALA A 345 36.86 -5.63 -15.30
N GLN A 346 37.87 -6.50 -15.41
CA GLN A 346 38.11 -7.28 -16.62
C GLN A 346 36.99 -8.29 -16.91
N ASP A 347 36.43 -8.93 -15.87
CA ASP A 347 35.29 -9.85 -15.99
C ASP A 347 34.03 -9.12 -16.44
N LEU A 348 33.77 -7.92 -15.92
CA LEU A 348 32.69 -7.05 -16.39
C LEU A 348 32.88 -6.63 -17.85
N MET A 349 34.09 -6.28 -18.29
CA MET A 349 34.36 -6.03 -19.72
C MET A 349 34.15 -7.27 -20.58
N ASN A 350 34.40 -8.48 -20.06
CA ASN A 350 34.20 -9.73 -20.80
C ASN A 350 32.72 -10.16 -20.90
N ASP A 351 31.85 -9.67 -20.02
CA ASP A 351 30.42 -10.06 -19.91
C ASP A 351 29.48 -9.47 -20.99
N GLY A 352 30.04 -8.87 -22.05
CA GLY A 352 29.29 -8.23 -23.13
C GLY A 352 28.72 -6.87 -22.72
N PHE A 353 27.52 -6.53 -23.24
CA PHE A 353 26.89 -5.22 -23.00
C PHE A 353 26.59 -4.94 -21.51
N LEU A 354 25.94 -5.89 -20.82
CA LEU A 354 25.49 -5.69 -19.43
C LEU A 354 26.65 -5.55 -18.43
N GLY A 355 27.77 -6.25 -18.66
CA GLY A 355 28.96 -6.12 -17.81
C GLY A 355 29.66 -4.78 -18.02
N ARG A 356 29.87 -4.38 -19.28
CA ARG A 356 30.37 -3.03 -19.65
C ARG A 356 29.50 -1.92 -19.05
N GLU A 357 28.18 -2.07 -19.13
CA GLU A 357 27.21 -1.13 -18.55
C GLU A 357 27.31 -1.07 -17.01
N ALA A 358 27.45 -2.21 -16.34
CA ALA A 358 27.65 -2.25 -14.89
C ALA A 358 28.98 -1.60 -14.47
N LEU A 359 30.06 -1.80 -15.24
CA LEU A 359 31.36 -1.17 -15.00
C LEU A 359 31.31 0.35 -15.21
N VAL A 360 30.90 0.84 -16.38
CA VAL A 360 30.93 2.29 -16.69
C VAL A 360 30.03 3.10 -15.75
N ASN A 361 28.87 2.55 -15.36
CA ASN A 361 27.96 3.22 -14.44
C ASN A 361 28.48 3.31 -12.99
N ASN A 362 29.50 2.51 -12.62
CA ASN A 362 30.08 2.45 -11.27
C ASN A 362 31.61 2.58 -11.26
N VAL A 363 32.22 3.10 -12.33
CA VAL A 363 33.70 3.15 -12.47
C VAL A 363 34.36 3.99 -11.37
N ASP A 364 33.63 4.99 -10.86
CA ASP A 364 33.93 5.82 -9.70
C ASP A 364 34.07 5.07 -8.36
N LYS A 365 33.58 3.82 -8.30
CA LYS A 365 33.70 2.94 -7.11
C LYS A 365 34.88 1.98 -7.18
N PHE A 366 35.57 1.90 -8.31
CA PHE A 366 36.80 1.13 -8.44
C PHE A 366 37.99 2.01 -7.99
N PRO A 367 39.03 1.43 -7.38
CA PRO A 367 40.30 2.12 -7.19
C PRO A 367 40.84 2.63 -8.55
N PRO A 368 41.44 3.83 -8.64
CA PRO A 368 41.90 4.41 -9.91
C PRO A 368 42.86 3.51 -10.70
N GLU A 369 43.67 2.71 -10.01
CA GLU A 369 44.61 1.75 -10.58
C GLU A 369 43.97 0.43 -11.06
N ALA A 370 42.71 0.14 -10.69
CA ALA A 370 42.03 -1.10 -11.06
C ALA A 370 41.40 -1.07 -12.46
N VAL A 371 41.19 0.13 -13.03
CA VAL A 371 40.56 0.32 -14.34
C VAL A 371 41.45 1.17 -15.24
N ASP A 372 41.91 0.58 -16.34
CA ASP A 372 42.46 1.36 -17.46
C ASP A 372 41.32 2.10 -18.16
N HIS A 373 41.14 3.37 -17.80
CA HIS A 373 40.05 4.20 -18.29
C HIS A 373 40.16 4.49 -19.80
N ALA A 374 41.37 4.49 -20.37
CA ALA A 374 41.58 4.65 -21.80
C ALA A 374 41.18 3.37 -22.56
N GLN A 375 41.56 2.20 -22.05
CA GLN A 375 41.13 0.92 -22.62
C GLN A 375 39.61 0.73 -22.48
N LEU A 376 39.01 1.14 -21.35
CA LEU A 376 37.56 1.12 -21.16
C LEU A 376 36.84 2.05 -22.12
N ALA A 377 37.27 3.31 -22.24
CA ALA A 377 36.67 4.28 -23.17
C ALA A 377 36.74 3.78 -24.63
N GLN A 378 37.89 3.23 -25.04
CA GLN A 378 38.06 2.67 -26.38
C GLN A 378 37.14 1.47 -26.62
N ASP A 379 37.10 0.49 -25.70
CA ASP A 379 36.23 -0.69 -25.85
C ASP A 379 34.74 -0.30 -25.89
N LEU A 380 34.31 0.68 -25.07
CA LEU A 380 32.95 1.21 -25.12
C LEU A 380 32.64 1.91 -26.45
N MET A 381 33.58 2.68 -27.00
CA MET A 381 33.44 3.34 -28.31
C MET A 381 33.29 2.32 -29.44
N ASP A 382 34.15 1.28 -29.46
CA ASP A 382 34.19 0.21 -30.45
C ASP A 382 32.93 -0.68 -30.38
N ASN A 383 32.42 -0.95 -29.17
CA ASN A 383 31.16 -1.68 -28.95
C ASN A 383 29.90 -0.80 -29.08
N GLY A 384 30.02 0.45 -29.54
CA GLY A 384 28.90 1.33 -29.83
C GLY A 384 28.18 1.91 -28.60
N MET A 385 28.75 1.79 -27.40
CA MET A 385 28.17 2.23 -26.12
C MET A 385 28.34 3.73 -25.85
N LYS A 386 28.41 4.54 -26.91
CA LYS A 386 28.71 5.98 -26.88
C LYS A 386 27.74 6.77 -25.99
N CYS A 387 26.47 6.37 -25.95
CA CYS A 387 25.47 6.96 -25.05
C CYS A 387 25.82 6.75 -23.57
N ARG A 388 26.30 5.55 -23.18
CA ARG A 388 26.72 5.26 -21.80
C ARG A 388 27.98 6.01 -21.40
N ILE A 389 28.87 6.28 -22.35
CA ILE A 389 30.02 7.17 -22.15
C ILE A 389 29.52 8.59 -21.86
N ALA A 390 28.60 9.14 -22.66
CA ALA A 390 28.06 10.49 -22.46
C ALA A 390 27.36 10.67 -21.11
N GLU A 391 26.58 9.67 -20.69
CA GLU A 391 25.88 9.65 -19.40
C GLU A 391 26.82 9.59 -18.18
N ASN A 392 28.05 9.08 -18.34
CA ASN A 392 29.05 8.94 -17.28
C ASN A 392 30.35 9.71 -17.60
N LEU A 393 30.29 10.72 -18.47
CA LEU A 393 31.48 11.37 -19.03
C LEU A 393 32.33 12.07 -17.95
N ASP A 394 31.67 12.54 -16.90
CA ASP A 394 32.23 13.12 -15.67
C ASP A 394 33.00 12.10 -14.79
N LYS A 395 32.85 10.80 -15.05
CA LYS A 395 33.57 9.72 -14.34
C LYS A 395 34.90 9.34 -15.00
N PHE A 396 35.21 9.87 -16.19
CA PHE A 396 36.46 9.60 -16.88
C PHE A 396 37.50 10.71 -16.59
N PRO A 397 38.79 10.38 -16.39
CA PRO A 397 39.84 11.38 -16.25
C PRO A 397 39.98 12.28 -17.48
N ASP A 398 40.23 13.58 -17.26
CA ASP A 398 40.43 14.58 -18.31
C ASP A 398 41.37 14.10 -19.43
N GLY A 399 40.93 14.24 -20.68
CA GLY A 399 41.70 13.86 -21.87
C GLY A 399 41.71 12.37 -22.20
N THR A 400 41.01 11.52 -21.43
CA THR A 400 40.77 10.11 -21.79
C THR A 400 39.86 9.96 -23.02
N ILE A 401 38.91 10.88 -23.20
CA ILE A 401 37.91 10.88 -24.27
C ILE A 401 38.06 12.18 -25.08
N ASP A 402 38.02 12.09 -26.42
CA ASP A 402 37.80 13.28 -27.26
C ASP A 402 36.30 13.66 -27.20
N HIS A 403 35.98 14.67 -26.40
CA HIS A 403 34.61 15.17 -26.23
C HIS A 403 34.00 15.66 -27.55
N ALA A 404 34.80 16.19 -28.47
CA ALA A 404 34.32 16.68 -29.76
C ALA A 404 34.08 15.51 -30.73
N GLU A 405 34.86 14.42 -30.65
CA GLU A 405 34.57 13.17 -31.34
C GLU A 405 33.30 12.51 -30.81
N LEU A 406 33.19 12.35 -29.48
CA LEU A 406 31.99 11.80 -28.86
C LEU A 406 30.72 12.59 -29.22
N ALA A 407 30.77 13.92 -29.17
CA ALA A 407 29.64 14.76 -29.57
C ALA A 407 29.26 14.60 -31.06
N ARG A 408 30.25 14.52 -31.96
CA ARG A 408 30.01 14.25 -33.39
C ARG A 408 29.40 12.86 -33.60
N ASP A 409 29.86 11.86 -32.88
CA ASP A 409 29.38 10.48 -33.04
C ASP A 409 27.98 10.28 -32.47
N LEU A 410 27.67 10.86 -31.30
CA LEU A 410 26.31 10.94 -30.76
C LEU A 410 25.36 11.60 -31.77
N MET A 411 25.81 12.69 -32.40
CA MET A 411 25.07 13.31 -33.49
C MET A 411 24.88 12.36 -34.68
N ILE A 412 25.90 11.59 -35.10
CA ILE A 412 25.82 10.65 -36.23
C ILE A 412 24.82 9.51 -35.95
N ILE A 413 24.78 8.98 -34.73
CA ILE A 413 23.84 7.91 -34.33
C ILE A 413 22.46 8.44 -33.90
N ASP A 414 22.15 9.70 -34.21
CA ASP A 414 20.87 10.36 -33.89
C ASP A 414 20.54 10.44 -32.37
N ALA A 415 21.55 10.37 -31.50
CA ALA A 415 21.44 10.50 -30.04
C ALA A 415 21.47 11.96 -29.54
N ASP A 416 20.86 12.89 -30.30
CA ASP A 416 20.88 14.33 -30.01
C ASP A 416 20.33 14.67 -28.62
N SER A 417 19.30 13.96 -28.14
CA SER A 417 18.73 14.19 -26.81
C SER A 417 19.68 13.83 -25.69
N ILE A 418 20.42 12.72 -25.81
CA ILE A 418 21.39 12.26 -24.80
C ILE A 418 22.57 13.23 -24.72
N LEU A 419 23.00 13.78 -25.86
CA LEU A 419 23.99 14.85 -25.90
C LEU A 419 23.46 16.14 -25.22
N ALA A 420 22.22 16.53 -25.49
CA ALA A 420 21.58 17.71 -24.89
C ALA A 420 21.42 17.59 -23.36
N ASP A 421 20.98 16.43 -22.88
CA ASP A 421 20.75 16.14 -21.46
C ASP A 421 22.05 16.09 -20.64
N ASN A 422 23.21 15.93 -21.29
CA ASN A 422 24.54 15.83 -20.65
C ASN A 422 25.53 16.95 -21.08
N LEU A 423 25.05 18.05 -21.70
CA LEU A 423 25.92 19.10 -22.26
C LEU A 423 26.96 19.65 -21.27
N GLU A 424 26.59 19.79 -19.99
CA GLU A 424 27.44 20.28 -18.91
C GLU A 424 28.66 19.41 -18.61
N LYS A 425 28.69 18.16 -19.10
CA LYS A 425 29.82 17.23 -18.98
C LYS A 425 30.80 17.34 -20.16
N PHE A 426 30.48 18.12 -21.19
CA PHE A 426 31.34 18.33 -22.34
C PHE A 426 32.23 19.57 -22.14
N HIS A 427 33.50 19.48 -22.54
CA HIS A 427 34.40 20.64 -22.54
C HIS A 427 33.86 21.78 -23.42
N ASP A 428 34.14 23.02 -23.01
CA ASP A 428 33.83 24.23 -23.76
C ASP A 428 34.27 24.12 -25.23
N GLY A 429 33.33 24.38 -26.15
CA GLY A 429 33.58 24.33 -27.59
C GLY A 429 33.66 22.92 -28.21
N ALA A 430 33.51 21.84 -27.43
CA ALA A 430 33.42 20.48 -27.98
C ALA A 430 32.13 20.25 -28.79
N VAL A 431 31.04 20.96 -28.44
CA VAL A 431 29.72 20.82 -29.05
C VAL A 431 29.35 22.06 -29.87
N ASP A 432 28.94 21.83 -31.12
CA ASP A 432 28.28 22.82 -31.97
C ASP A 432 26.83 22.99 -31.50
N HIS A 433 26.63 23.92 -30.55
CA HIS A 433 25.34 24.16 -29.90
C HIS A 433 24.27 24.64 -30.89
N THR A 434 24.62 25.49 -31.86
CA THR A 434 23.68 25.96 -32.90
C THR A 434 23.19 24.81 -33.76
N LYS A 435 24.10 23.91 -34.18
CA LYS A 435 23.73 22.71 -34.94
C LYS A 435 22.91 21.73 -34.11
N LEU A 436 23.25 21.53 -32.84
CA LEU A 436 22.49 20.66 -31.93
C LEU A 436 21.05 21.19 -31.72
N ALA A 437 20.91 22.47 -31.37
CA ALA A 437 19.62 23.13 -31.21
C ALA A 437 18.76 23.05 -32.48
N HIS A 438 19.36 23.34 -33.65
CA HIS A 438 18.66 23.24 -34.92
C HIS A 438 18.19 21.81 -35.24
N ARG A 439 18.98 20.77 -34.92
CA ARG A 439 18.54 19.38 -35.07
C ARG A 439 17.41 19.02 -34.11
N LEU A 440 17.56 19.32 -32.83
CA LEU A 440 16.54 19.05 -31.81
C LEU A 440 15.21 19.72 -32.17
N MET A 441 15.25 20.97 -32.63
CA MET A 441 14.09 21.76 -33.01
C MET A 441 13.31 21.12 -34.18
N ASN A 442 14.01 20.59 -35.17
CA ASN A 442 13.42 20.06 -36.41
C ASN A 442 13.09 18.57 -36.39
N LYS A 443 13.72 17.77 -35.52
CA LYS A 443 13.63 16.30 -35.53
C LYS A 443 12.28 15.74 -35.03
N GLY A 444 11.62 16.40 -34.09
CA GLY A 444 10.34 15.94 -33.55
C GLY A 444 9.90 16.67 -32.28
N GLU A 445 8.71 16.34 -31.79
CA GLU A 445 8.14 16.97 -30.59
C GLU A 445 8.97 16.69 -29.33
N TYR A 446 9.25 15.41 -29.06
CA TYR A 446 10.15 14.99 -27.98
C TYR A 446 11.50 15.73 -27.97
N ASN A 447 12.10 15.97 -29.14
CA ASN A 447 13.39 16.65 -29.22
C ASN A 447 13.28 18.18 -28.96
N ARG A 448 12.17 18.82 -29.34
CA ARG A 448 11.88 20.20 -28.93
C ARG A 448 11.65 20.32 -27.43
N GLU A 449 10.97 19.34 -26.83
CA GLU A 449 10.81 19.28 -25.38
C GLU A 449 12.16 19.12 -24.65
N VAL A 450 13.04 18.24 -25.15
CA VAL A 450 14.41 18.09 -24.61
C VAL A 450 15.22 19.38 -24.73
N LEU A 451 15.18 20.05 -25.88
CA LEU A 451 15.80 21.37 -26.05
C LEU A 451 15.22 22.38 -25.04
N THR A 452 13.89 22.42 -24.89
CA THR A 452 13.18 23.33 -23.97
C THR A 452 13.56 23.08 -22.50
N ARG A 453 13.70 21.81 -22.10
CA ARG A 453 14.12 21.42 -20.74
C ARG A 453 15.58 21.72 -20.43
N ASN A 454 16.43 21.84 -21.43
CA ASN A 454 17.87 22.10 -21.30
C ASN A 454 18.28 23.50 -21.81
N LEU A 455 17.36 24.45 -22.01
CA LEU A 455 17.68 25.77 -22.60
C LEU A 455 18.78 26.54 -21.86
N ASP A 456 18.85 26.38 -20.54
CA ASP A 456 19.88 26.92 -19.65
C ASP A 456 21.29 26.39 -19.94
N LYS A 457 21.41 25.26 -20.66
CA LYS A 457 22.67 24.66 -21.11
C LYS A 457 23.10 25.12 -22.52
N PHE A 458 22.28 25.89 -23.23
CA PHE A 458 22.60 26.44 -24.55
C PHE A 458 22.97 27.92 -24.45
N PRO A 459 23.98 28.39 -25.21
CA PRO A 459 24.16 29.83 -25.43
C PRO A 459 22.88 30.44 -26.03
N PRO A 460 22.40 31.61 -25.55
CA PRO A 460 21.18 32.24 -26.07
C PRO A 460 21.16 32.44 -27.59
N GLU A 461 22.31 32.71 -28.20
CA GLU A 461 22.47 32.87 -29.65
C GLU A 461 22.40 31.55 -30.44
N ALA A 462 22.43 30.40 -29.77
CA ALA A 462 22.33 29.09 -30.43
C ALA A 462 20.89 28.67 -30.75
N VAL A 463 19.88 29.31 -30.16
CA VAL A 463 18.47 28.91 -30.24
C VAL A 463 17.60 30.04 -30.79
N ASP A 464 16.82 29.78 -31.84
CA ASP A 464 15.70 30.65 -32.19
C ASP A 464 14.55 30.41 -31.20
N HIS A 465 14.57 31.16 -30.10
CA HIS A 465 13.55 31.07 -29.04
C HIS A 465 12.13 31.38 -29.55
N ALA A 466 11.98 32.29 -30.51
CA ALA A 466 10.69 32.68 -31.05
C ALA A 466 10.11 31.59 -31.98
N GLU A 467 10.95 30.92 -32.76
CA GLU A 467 10.57 29.72 -33.51
C GLU A 467 10.28 28.54 -32.58
N LEU A 468 11.06 28.34 -31.51
CA LEU A 468 10.82 27.29 -30.52
C LEU A 468 9.45 27.45 -29.84
N VAL A 469 9.14 28.64 -29.31
CA VAL A 469 7.83 28.93 -28.70
C VAL A 469 6.68 28.65 -29.67
N ARG A 470 6.74 29.19 -30.89
CA ARG A 470 5.70 28.99 -31.90
C ARG A 470 5.49 27.51 -32.21
N ASN A 471 6.57 26.77 -32.43
CA ASN A 471 6.55 25.33 -32.68
C ASN A 471 5.99 24.52 -31.49
N MET A 472 6.07 25.01 -30.25
CA MET A 472 5.49 24.36 -29.07
C MET A 472 4.00 24.72 -28.90
N MET A 473 3.60 25.97 -29.17
CA MET A 473 2.21 26.43 -29.12
C MET A 473 1.30 25.72 -30.13
N ASP A 474 1.81 25.44 -31.33
CA ASP A 474 1.04 24.83 -32.43
C ASP A 474 0.82 23.31 -32.29
N ARG A 475 1.54 22.62 -31.38
CA ARG A 475 1.58 21.14 -31.32
C ARG A 475 0.51 20.51 -30.45
N GLY A 476 0.21 21.10 -29.29
CA GLY A 476 -0.77 20.56 -28.36
C GLY A 476 -0.46 20.82 -26.90
N ARG A 477 -1.19 20.13 -26.01
CA ARG A 477 -1.16 20.37 -24.57
C ARG A 477 0.15 19.97 -23.90
N GLU A 478 0.75 18.86 -24.32
CA GLU A 478 1.99 18.35 -23.69
C GLU A 478 3.22 19.20 -24.05
N SER A 479 3.36 19.58 -25.34
CA SER A 479 4.29 20.63 -25.78
C SER A 479 4.10 21.92 -24.97
N MET A 480 2.87 22.43 -24.84
CA MET A 480 2.61 23.65 -24.06
C MET A 480 2.89 23.50 -22.57
N SER A 481 2.60 22.34 -21.97
CA SER A 481 2.95 21.99 -20.59
C SER A 481 4.46 22.09 -20.37
N THR A 482 5.25 21.51 -21.28
CA THR A 482 6.72 21.59 -21.22
C THR A 482 7.22 23.02 -21.43
N LEU A 483 6.61 23.81 -22.33
CA LEU A 483 6.97 25.22 -22.53
C LEU A 483 6.75 26.03 -21.25
N VAL A 484 5.54 26.03 -20.68
CA VAL A 484 5.24 26.85 -19.49
C VAL A 484 6.05 26.43 -18.27
N ALA A 485 6.39 25.14 -18.16
CA ALA A 485 7.22 24.61 -17.10
C ALA A 485 8.70 25.03 -17.17
N ASN A 486 9.15 25.67 -18.26
CA ASN A 486 10.54 26.11 -18.47
C ASN A 486 10.62 27.56 -18.96
N LEU A 487 9.57 28.38 -18.79
CA LEU A 487 9.55 29.79 -19.24
C LEU A 487 10.65 30.64 -18.58
N ASP A 488 11.01 30.30 -17.35
CA ASP A 488 12.11 30.86 -16.56
C ASP A 488 13.51 30.62 -17.16
N LYS A 489 13.63 29.69 -18.11
CA LYS A 489 14.89 29.39 -18.82
C LYS A 489 15.05 30.18 -20.13
N PHE A 490 14.04 30.92 -20.56
CA PHE A 490 14.14 31.78 -21.74
C PHE A 490 14.82 33.11 -21.36
N PRO A 491 15.77 33.64 -22.16
CA PRO A 491 16.37 34.93 -21.86
C PRO A 491 15.35 36.06 -21.88
N ASP A 492 15.51 37.04 -20.99
CA ASP A 492 14.57 38.15 -20.83
C ASP A 492 14.21 38.85 -22.14
N GLY A 493 12.90 38.93 -22.42
CA GLY A 493 12.37 39.61 -23.60
C GLY A 493 12.47 38.83 -24.92
N THR A 494 12.93 37.57 -24.91
CA THR A 494 12.94 36.71 -26.12
C THR A 494 11.57 36.12 -26.46
N VAL A 495 10.63 36.09 -25.52
CA VAL A 495 9.30 35.45 -25.67
C VAL A 495 8.18 36.36 -25.16
N ASP A 496 7.03 36.35 -25.84
CA ASP A 496 5.84 37.09 -25.39
C ASP A 496 5.01 36.24 -24.41
N HIS A 497 5.27 36.43 -23.11
CA HIS A 497 4.50 35.79 -22.04
C HIS A 497 3.00 36.13 -22.09
N THR A 498 2.60 37.28 -22.65
CA THR A 498 1.20 37.69 -22.77
C THR A 498 0.50 36.93 -23.91
N GLU A 499 1.20 36.67 -25.00
CA GLU A 499 0.72 35.80 -26.09
C GLU A 499 0.53 34.36 -25.60
N ILE A 500 1.52 33.82 -24.89
CA ILE A 500 1.47 32.47 -24.30
C ILE A 500 0.32 32.34 -23.29
N ALA A 501 0.16 33.31 -22.38
CA ALA A 501 -0.95 33.32 -21.43
C ALA A 501 -2.32 33.38 -22.12
N ARG A 502 -2.45 34.23 -23.16
CA ARG A 502 -3.68 34.36 -23.94
C ARG A 502 -4.03 33.07 -24.69
N ASP A 503 -3.05 32.38 -25.26
CA ASP A 503 -3.26 31.11 -25.95
C ASP A 503 -3.72 29.99 -24.99
N LEU A 504 -3.12 29.91 -23.79
CA LEU A 504 -3.55 28.99 -22.73
C LEU A 504 -5.00 29.23 -22.31
N MET A 505 -5.39 30.50 -22.10
CA MET A 505 -6.78 30.86 -21.77
C MET A 505 -7.73 30.51 -22.93
N ASN A 506 -7.37 30.82 -24.18
CA ASN A 506 -8.20 30.52 -25.34
C ASN A 506 -8.39 29.01 -25.58
N LYS A 507 -7.41 28.18 -25.21
CA LYS A 507 -7.44 26.71 -25.33
C LYS A 507 -8.08 26.00 -24.13
N GLY A 508 -8.50 26.73 -23.09
CA GLY A 508 -9.07 26.14 -21.86
C GLY A 508 -8.03 25.39 -21.01
N TRP A 509 -6.80 25.88 -21.00
CA TRP A 509 -5.65 25.33 -20.25
C TRP A 509 -5.24 26.24 -19.09
N GLU A 510 -6.21 26.92 -18.48
CA GLU A 510 -6.03 27.87 -17.37
C GLU A 510 -5.32 27.24 -16.17
N HIS A 511 -5.51 25.92 -15.96
CA HIS A 511 -4.81 25.17 -14.93
C HIS A 511 -3.30 25.06 -15.15
N LEU A 512 -2.81 24.96 -16.40
CA LEU A 512 -1.37 24.97 -16.71
C LEU A 512 -0.76 26.35 -16.42
N LEU A 513 -1.50 27.40 -16.76
CA LEU A 513 -1.12 28.79 -16.52
C LEU A 513 -1.02 29.07 -15.01
N ALA A 514 -2.02 28.67 -14.22
CA ALA A 514 -2.00 28.84 -12.77
C ALA A 514 -0.92 28.01 -12.06
N GLN A 515 -0.64 26.79 -12.56
CA GLN A 515 0.42 25.93 -12.02
C GLN A 515 1.84 26.48 -12.23
N ASN A 516 2.03 27.38 -13.20
CA ASN A 516 3.34 27.95 -13.55
C ASN A 516 3.32 29.50 -13.52
N LEU A 517 2.38 30.10 -12.80
CA LEU A 517 2.13 31.55 -12.82
C LEU A 517 3.34 32.37 -12.36
N ASP A 518 4.16 31.79 -11.49
CA ASP A 518 5.45 32.27 -11.00
C ASP A 518 6.53 32.41 -12.09
N LYS A 519 6.39 31.68 -13.21
CA LYS A 519 7.30 31.71 -14.37
C LYS A 519 6.87 32.71 -15.46
N PHE A 520 5.75 33.41 -15.27
CA PHE A 520 5.32 34.46 -16.17
C PHE A 520 5.86 35.82 -15.72
N GLN A 521 6.29 36.65 -16.67
CA GLN A 521 6.70 38.02 -16.38
C GLN A 521 5.57 38.80 -15.68
N PRO A 522 5.89 39.65 -14.68
CA PRO A 522 4.91 40.47 -13.98
C PRO A 522 4.03 41.28 -14.95
N GLY A 523 2.70 41.14 -14.81
CA GLY A 523 1.72 41.82 -15.67
C GLY A 523 1.41 41.13 -17.01
N ALA A 524 2.08 40.03 -17.37
CA ALA A 524 1.74 39.24 -18.57
C ALA A 524 0.41 38.46 -18.44
N VAL A 525 -0.08 38.28 -17.21
CA VAL A 525 -1.30 37.53 -16.89
C VAL A 525 -2.25 38.41 -16.09
N ASP A 526 -3.52 38.49 -16.52
CA ASP A 526 -4.60 39.01 -15.67
C ASP A 526 -4.95 37.94 -14.63
N GLN A 527 -4.27 38.00 -13.50
CA GLN A 527 -4.35 36.98 -12.45
C GLN A 527 -5.72 36.95 -11.76
N PHE A 528 -6.42 38.09 -11.70
CA PHE A 528 -7.78 38.15 -11.14
C PHE A 528 -8.79 37.50 -12.09
N GLN A 529 -8.70 37.78 -13.39
CA GLN A 529 -9.54 37.11 -14.38
C GLN A 529 -9.27 35.60 -14.43
N LEU A 530 -8.00 35.19 -14.39
CA LEU A 530 -7.59 33.78 -14.28
C LEU A 530 -8.22 33.08 -13.06
N ALA A 531 -8.15 33.68 -11.87
CA ALA A 531 -8.75 33.12 -10.66
C ALA A 531 -10.28 32.97 -10.80
N ARG A 532 -10.96 33.95 -11.41
CA ARG A 532 -12.40 33.89 -11.63
C ARG A 532 -12.81 32.85 -12.66
N ASP A 533 -12.00 32.59 -13.67
CA ASP A 533 -12.31 31.57 -14.67
C ASP A 533 -12.04 30.16 -14.12
N LEU A 534 -10.99 29.97 -13.31
CA LEU A 534 -10.77 28.75 -12.54
C LEU A 534 -11.95 28.43 -11.59
N LEU A 535 -12.50 29.45 -10.90
CA LEU A 535 -13.68 29.28 -10.03
C LEU A 535 -14.95 28.84 -10.79
N LYS A 536 -15.19 29.42 -11.96
CA LYS A 536 -16.33 29.08 -12.84
C LYS A 536 -16.15 27.72 -13.52
N SER A 537 -14.92 27.25 -13.68
CA SER A 537 -14.60 26.01 -14.36
C SER A 537 -15.02 24.76 -13.55
N SER A 538 -14.64 23.59 -14.08
CA SER A 538 -14.82 22.29 -13.42
C SER A 538 -14.22 22.25 -12.00
N PRO A 539 -14.62 21.28 -11.15
CA PRO A 539 -14.01 21.08 -9.82
C PRO A 539 -12.48 21.01 -9.85
N ARG A 540 -11.87 20.54 -10.94
CA ARG A 540 -10.42 20.52 -11.16
C ARG A 540 -9.81 21.92 -11.13
N GLY A 541 -10.41 22.93 -11.77
CA GLY A 541 -9.86 24.28 -11.79
C GLY A 541 -10.01 24.99 -10.45
N ARG A 542 -11.10 24.75 -9.72
CA ARG A 542 -11.24 25.22 -8.32
C ARG A 542 -10.14 24.64 -7.44
N LYS A 543 -9.89 23.32 -7.55
CA LYS A 543 -8.78 22.65 -6.88
C LYS A 543 -7.42 23.25 -7.28
N THR A 544 -7.19 23.49 -8.58
CA THR A 544 -5.94 24.12 -9.04
C THR A 544 -5.73 25.52 -8.47
N LEU A 545 -6.79 26.35 -8.37
CA LEU A 545 -6.71 27.65 -7.72
C LEU A 545 -6.36 27.52 -6.23
N THR A 546 -7.01 26.61 -5.50
CA THR A 546 -6.69 26.32 -4.09
C THR A 546 -5.22 25.95 -3.90
N GLU A 547 -4.71 25.06 -4.74
CA GLU A 547 -3.35 24.50 -4.64
C GLU A 547 -2.23 25.44 -5.09
N ASN A 548 -2.55 26.58 -5.73
CA ASN A 548 -1.57 27.50 -6.31
C ASN A 548 -1.79 28.96 -5.88
N LEU A 549 -2.62 29.22 -4.87
CA LEU A 549 -3.06 30.58 -4.51
C LEU A 549 -1.90 31.50 -4.05
N ASP A 550 -0.81 30.91 -3.56
CA ASP A 550 0.47 31.56 -3.23
C ASP A 550 1.17 32.20 -4.43
N LYS A 551 0.94 31.69 -5.65
CA LYS A 551 1.51 32.24 -6.88
C LYS A 551 0.76 33.47 -7.39
N PHE A 552 -0.43 33.75 -6.85
CA PHE A 552 -1.26 34.87 -7.28
C PHE A 552 -0.94 36.14 -6.48
N GLN A 553 -0.48 37.16 -7.20
CA GLN A 553 -0.20 38.52 -6.72
C GLN A 553 -1.39 39.43 -7.00
N PHE A 554 -2.43 39.33 -6.16
CA PHE A 554 -3.62 40.17 -6.26
C PHE A 554 -3.38 41.57 -5.68
N MET A 555 -4.06 42.60 -6.23
CA MET A 555 -4.19 43.88 -5.52
C MET A 555 -5.25 43.77 -4.41
N ALA A 556 -5.16 44.61 -3.38
CA ALA A 556 -6.07 44.57 -2.22
C ALA A 556 -7.58 44.65 -2.57
N VAL A 557 -7.92 45.34 -3.66
CA VAL A 557 -9.31 45.44 -4.16
C VAL A 557 -9.79 44.11 -4.75
N ASP A 558 -8.91 43.42 -5.47
CA ASP A 558 -9.19 42.14 -6.11
C ASP A 558 -9.33 41.02 -5.08
N GLN A 559 -8.53 41.06 -4.02
CA GLN A 559 -8.58 40.11 -2.90
C GLN A 559 -9.96 40.08 -2.23
N ALA A 560 -10.53 41.24 -1.89
CA ALA A 560 -11.86 41.31 -1.27
C ALA A 560 -12.98 40.78 -2.19
N GLN A 561 -12.83 40.91 -3.52
CA GLN A 561 -13.78 40.35 -4.48
C GLN A 561 -13.54 38.86 -4.74
N LEU A 562 -12.30 38.37 -4.68
CA LEU A 562 -11.99 36.95 -4.77
C LEU A 562 -12.52 36.19 -3.54
N VAL A 563 -12.38 36.74 -2.33
CA VAL A 563 -12.97 36.18 -1.11
C VAL A 563 -14.49 36.03 -1.24
N ARG A 564 -15.19 37.03 -1.79
CA ARG A 564 -16.63 36.94 -2.12
C ARG A 564 -16.95 35.84 -3.12
N ASP A 565 -16.17 35.73 -4.19
CA ASP A 565 -16.42 34.73 -5.24
C ASP A 565 -16.14 33.30 -4.69
N LEU A 566 -15.12 33.10 -3.84
CA LEU A 566 -14.86 31.84 -3.10
C LEU A 566 -16.02 31.44 -2.19
N MET A 567 -16.51 32.35 -1.32
CA MET A 567 -17.65 32.12 -0.42
C MET A 567 -18.98 31.87 -1.16
N ARG A 568 -19.11 32.35 -2.40
CA ARG A 568 -20.27 32.07 -3.26
C ARG A 568 -20.16 30.74 -3.99
N SER A 569 -18.94 30.24 -4.18
CA SER A 569 -18.66 28.97 -4.89
C SER A 569 -18.61 27.73 -3.98
N GLY A 570 -18.87 27.87 -2.67
CA GLY A 570 -18.79 26.76 -1.72
C GLY A 570 -17.34 26.33 -1.44
N MET A 571 -16.40 27.28 -1.45
CA MET A 571 -14.96 27.05 -1.28
C MET A 571 -14.47 27.56 0.10
N GLU A 572 -15.33 27.58 1.11
CA GLU A 572 -15.05 28.09 2.46
C GLU A 572 -13.85 27.38 3.10
N ARG A 573 -13.70 26.06 2.87
CA ARG A 573 -12.54 25.28 3.32
C ARG A 573 -11.22 25.72 2.66
N CYS A 574 -11.22 25.98 1.35
CA CYS A 574 -10.05 26.50 0.63
C CYS A 574 -9.64 27.87 1.18
N LEU A 575 -10.62 28.73 1.47
CA LEU A 575 -10.36 30.01 2.12
C LEU A 575 -9.73 29.80 3.51
N ALA A 576 -10.23 28.83 4.30
CA ALA A 576 -9.66 28.43 5.60
C ALA A 576 -8.18 28.06 5.55
N GLU A 577 -7.82 27.28 4.54
CA GLU A 577 -6.48 26.70 4.34
C GLU A 577 -5.48 27.73 3.77
N ASN A 578 -5.92 28.93 3.37
CA ASN A 578 -5.11 29.96 2.75
C ASN A 578 -5.35 31.37 3.33
N LEU A 579 -5.89 31.49 4.55
CA LEU A 579 -6.27 32.78 5.15
C LEU A 579 -5.10 33.76 5.28
N ASP A 580 -3.89 33.24 5.50
CA ASP A 580 -2.62 33.98 5.59
C ASP A 580 -2.25 34.73 4.30
N LYS A 581 -2.78 34.26 3.15
CA LYS A 581 -2.55 34.87 1.83
C LYS A 581 -3.45 36.08 1.54
N PHE A 582 -4.38 36.40 2.44
CA PHE A 582 -5.29 37.55 2.32
C PHE A 582 -5.04 38.58 3.43
N PRO A 583 -4.99 39.90 3.11
CA PRO A 583 -4.91 40.93 4.15
C PRO A 583 -6.20 40.96 4.95
N GLU A 584 -6.12 41.34 6.23
CA GLU A 584 -7.25 41.28 7.16
C GLU A 584 -8.51 42.01 6.63
N GLY A 585 -8.34 43.19 6.02
CA GLY A 585 -9.45 43.96 5.43
C GLY A 585 -10.14 43.32 4.21
N ALA A 586 -9.55 42.30 3.57
CA ALA A 586 -10.22 41.50 2.55
C ALA A 586 -11.09 40.39 3.16
N LEU A 587 -10.82 39.99 4.41
CA LEU A 587 -11.50 38.92 5.13
C LEU A 587 -12.73 39.39 5.92
N ASP A 588 -12.89 40.71 6.13
CA ASP A 588 -14.03 41.29 6.86
C ASP A 588 -15.40 40.90 6.28
N HIS A 589 -15.51 40.73 4.96
CA HIS A 589 -16.75 40.26 4.35
C HIS A 589 -16.94 38.73 4.43
N ALA A 590 -15.86 37.94 4.56
CA ALA A 590 -16.01 36.53 4.91
C ALA A 590 -16.60 36.39 6.32
N ARG A 591 -16.06 37.17 7.28
CA ARG A 591 -16.57 37.27 8.67
C ARG A 591 -18.08 37.52 8.70
N GLU A 592 -18.52 38.60 8.06
CA GLU A 592 -19.95 38.98 7.94
C GLU A 592 -20.84 37.85 7.38
N VAL A 593 -20.36 37.12 6.36
CA VAL A 593 -21.13 36.02 5.74
C VAL A 593 -21.18 34.78 6.63
N MET A 594 -20.09 34.37 7.30
CA MET A 594 -20.13 33.18 8.16
C MET A 594 -20.91 33.40 9.45
N ASP A 595 -20.82 34.59 10.05
CA ASP A 595 -21.61 34.95 11.23
C ASP A 595 -23.12 34.85 10.93
N SER A 596 -23.51 35.12 9.68
CA SER A 596 -24.89 34.92 9.19
C SER A 596 -25.28 33.46 8.91
N ARG A 597 -24.31 32.54 8.80
CA ARG A 597 -24.50 31.11 8.45
C ARG A 597 -24.22 30.11 9.59
N GLY A 598 -23.52 30.50 10.65
CA GLY A 598 -23.16 29.62 11.76
C GLY A 598 -21.96 28.68 11.51
N GLU A 599 -21.08 29.02 10.56
CA GLU A 599 -19.95 28.17 10.15
C GLU A 599 -18.75 28.28 11.10
N HIS A 600 -18.83 27.63 12.27
CA HIS A 600 -17.87 27.78 13.38
C HIS A 600 -16.40 27.41 13.06
N THR A 601 -16.14 26.49 12.12
CA THR A 601 -14.78 25.99 11.85
C THR A 601 -13.88 27.03 11.15
N LEU A 602 -14.43 27.78 10.20
CA LEU A 602 -13.69 28.82 9.46
C LEU A 602 -13.52 30.09 10.33
N ALA A 603 -14.57 30.49 11.07
CA ALA A 603 -14.51 31.58 12.04
C ALA A 603 -13.39 31.38 13.07
N ARG A 604 -13.29 30.18 13.66
CA ARG A 604 -12.24 29.84 14.63
C ARG A 604 -10.82 29.87 14.07
N ASN A 605 -10.64 29.76 12.75
CA ASN A 605 -9.32 29.92 12.12
C ASN A 605 -9.01 31.39 11.79
N LEU A 606 -10.01 32.19 11.43
CA LEU A 606 -9.88 33.64 11.30
C LEU A 606 -9.50 34.33 12.62
N ASP A 607 -10.01 33.85 13.74
CA ASP A 607 -9.63 34.33 15.08
C ASP A 607 -8.15 34.01 15.44
N LYS A 608 -7.56 32.95 14.87
CA LYS A 608 -6.15 32.60 15.11
C LYS A 608 -5.16 33.53 14.40
N LEU A 609 -5.53 34.06 13.23
CA LEU A 609 -4.72 35.07 12.52
C LEU A 609 -4.58 36.38 13.29
N ARG A 610 -5.45 36.62 14.27
CA ARG A 610 -5.51 37.88 15.02
C ARG A 610 -4.28 38.14 15.91
N GLY A 611 -3.33 37.19 16.00
CA GLY A 611 -2.02 37.38 16.62
C GLY A 611 -2.10 37.99 18.00
N VAL A 612 -2.84 37.32 18.92
CA VAL A 612 -3.26 37.80 20.26
C VAL A 612 -2.39 38.94 20.81
N PRO A 613 -2.85 40.20 20.72
CA PRO A 613 -2.27 41.28 21.51
C PRO A 613 -2.41 40.91 22.99
N ALA A 614 -1.33 41.03 23.76
CA ALA A 614 -1.24 40.47 25.12
C ALA A 614 -2.22 41.08 26.15
N ASP A 615 -2.96 42.14 25.78
CA ASP A 615 -3.74 42.98 26.69
C ASP A 615 -5.27 42.85 26.50
N VAL A 616 -5.81 41.62 26.34
CA VAL A 616 -7.23 41.34 26.66
C VAL A 616 -7.38 39.96 27.34
N ARG A 617 -7.03 39.90 28.62
CA ARG A 617 -7.57 38.94 29.60
C ARG A 617 -7.74 39.63 30.96
N ASP A 618 -8.89 40.26 31.14
CA ASP A 618 -9.57 40.55 32.41
C ASP A 618 -11.09 40.48 32.16
#